data_AF-A0A4P9ZLC0-F1
#
_entry.id   AF-A0A4P9ZLC0-F1
#
_cell.length_a   1.000
_cell.length_b   1.000
_cell.length_c   1.000
_cell.angle_alpha   90.00
_cell.angle_beta   90.00
_cell.angle_gamma   90.00
#
_symmetry.space_group_name_H-M   'P 1'
#
loop_
_entity.id
_entity.type
_entity.pdbx_description
1 polymer ?
#
loop_
_entity_poly.entity_id
_entity_poly.type
_entity_poly.pdbx_seq_one_letter_code
_entity_poly.pdbx_strand_id
1 'polypeptide(L)'
;RTDCPADLLRSVYTNLLSQAPDHLLRQFLLTGSASPAHWYARQTRFTQSLAALSMLGYVLGWGDRHLDNIMLADDTAAVMHIDFSVCFGQGARLRVPETVPFRLTPNFVRALGAT
;
A
#
# COMPACT_ATOMS: atom_id res chain seq x y z
N ARG A 1 2.50 23.74 -10.81
CA ARG A 1 2.00 22.65 -9.92
C ARG A 1 2.23 22.96 -8.45
N THR A 2 3.20 23.82 -8.11
CA THR A 2 3.46 24.38 -6.76
C THR A 2 2.29 25.20 -6.21
N ASP A 3 1.45 25.77 -7.07
CA ASP A 3 0.38 26.70 -6.67
C ASP A 3 -1.01 26.06 -6.61
N CYS A 4 -1.10 24.73 -6.65
CA CYS A 4 -2.40 24.05 -6.54
C CYS A 4 -2.90 24.13 -5.09
N PRO A 5 -4.10 24.69 -4.81
CA PRO A 5 -4.64 24.76 -3.46
C PRO A 5 -4.80 23.37 -2.84
N ALA A 6 -4.37 23.22 -1.59
CA ALA A 6 -4.45 21.94 -0.88
C ALA A 6 -5.90 21.41 -0.79
N ASP A 7 -6.88 22.30 -0.66
CA ASP A 7 -8.29 21.92 -0.57
C ASP A 7 -8.82 21.36 -1.89
N LEU A 8 -8.34 21.87 -3.03
CA LEU A 8 -8.66 21.30 -4.34
C LEU A 8 -8.05 19.91 -4.51
N LEU A 9 -6.80 19.71 -4.07
CA LEU A 9 -6.18 18.38 -4.11
C LEU A 9 -6.92 17.37 -3.23
N ARG A 10 -7.35 17.80 -2.04
CA ARG A 10 -8.16 16.97 -1.14
C ARG A 10 -9.52 16.64 -1.73
N SER A 11 -10.21 17.60 -2.34
CA SER A 11 -11.53 17.38 -2.93
C SER A 11 -11.47 16.47 -4.16
N VAL A 12 -10.44 16.62 -5.00
CA VAL A 12 -10.19 15.68 -6.11
C VAL A 12 -9.88 14.29 -5.57
N TYR A 13 -9.04 14.18 -4.55
CA TYR A 13 -8.72 12.89 -3.94
C TYR A 13 -9.96 12.19 -3.37
N THR A 14 -10.79 12.91 -2.61
CA THR A 14 -12.02 12.32 -2.03
C THR A 14 -13.04 11.94 -3.10
N ASN A 15 -13.16 12.72 -4.17
CA ASN A 15 -14.02 12.39 -5.31
C ASN A 15 -13.55 11.14 -6.08
N LEU A 16 -12.23 10.95 -6.22
CA LEU A 16 -11.68 9.73 -6.81
C LEU A 16 -11.89 8.52 -5.89
N LEU A 17 -11.71 8.70 -4.57
CA LEU A 17 -12.00 7.64 -3.60
C LEU A 17 -13.46 7.20 -3.61
N SER A 18 -14.42 8.10 -3.82
CA SER A 18 -15.84 7.71 -3.88
C SER A 18 -16.21 6.92 -5.14
N GLN A 19 -15.37 6.95 -6.18
CA GLN A 19 -15.56 6.21 -7.43
C GLN A 19 -14.82 4.87 -7.45
N ALA A 20 -13.77 4.74 -6.65
CA ALA A 20 -12.92 3.55 -6.63
C ALA A 20 -13.35 2.55 -5.55
N PRO A 21 -13.45 1.24 -5.86
CA PRO A 21 -13.70 0.24 -4.83
C PRO A 21 -12.49 0.11 -3.88
N ASP A 22 -12.78 0.06 -2.59
CA ASP A 22 -11.80 -0.05 -1.51
C ASP A 22 -11.54 -1.50 -1.05
N HIS A 23 -12.15 -2.49 -1.71
CA HIS A 23 -12.16 -3.89 -1.27
C HIS A 23 -11.49 -4.85 -2.25
N LEU A 24 -10.78 -4.35 -3.26
CA LEU A 24 -10.17 -5.18 -4.30
C LEU A 24 -9.16 -6.17 -3.71
N LEU A 25 -8.31 -5.70 -2.80
CA LEU A 25 -7.33 -6.58 -2.15
C LEU A 25 -7.98 -7.59 -1.22
N ARG A 26 -8.99 -7.18 -0.45
CA ARG A 26 -9.78 -8.11 0.37
C ARG A 26 -10.42 -9.19 -0.50
N GLN A 27 -10.95 -8.81 -1.66
CA GLN A 27 -11.54 -9.74 -2.62
C GLN A 27 -10.50 -10.68 -3.18
N PHE A 28 -9.31 -10.19 -3.58
CA PHE A 28 -8.19 -11.02 -4.01
C PHE A 28 -7.80 -12.07 -2.96
N LEU A 29 -7.67 -11.67 -1.69
CA LEU A 29 -7.38 -12.60 -0.59
C LEU A 29 -8.46 -13.68 -0.49
N LEU A 30 -9.73 -13.30 -0.60
CA LEU A 30 -10.87 -14.22 -0.51
C LEU A 30 -10.92 -15.19 -1.70
N THR A 31 -10.82 -14.68 -2.93
CA THR A 31 -10.92 -15.49 -4.15
C THR A 31 -9.73 -16.41 -4.35
N GLY A 32 -8.55 -16.04 -3.83
CA GLY A 32 -7.36 -16.89 -3.81
C GLY A 32 -7.35 -17.96 -2.72
N SER A 33 -8.41 -18.07 -1.91
CA SER A 33 -8.48 -18.98 -0.77
C SER A 33 -9.36 -20.19 -1.05
N ALA A 34 -8.80 -21.37 -0.80
CA ALA A 34 -9.51 -22.65 -0.93
C ALA A 34 -10.42 -22.97 0.28
N SER A 35 -10.20 -22.34 1.43
CA SER A 35 -10.96 -22.54 2.65
C SER A 35 -10.90 -21.32 3.57
N PRO A 36 -11.79 -21.17 4.56
CA PRO A 36 -11.72 -20.09 5.54
C PRO A 36 -10.41 -20.06 6.32
N ALA A 37 -9.84 -21.23 6.64
CA ALA A 37 -8.53 -21.32 7.30
C ALA A 37 -7.39 -20.82 6.40
N HIS A 38 -7.44 -21.14 5.10
CA HIS A 38 -6.48 -20.63 4.13
C HIS A 38 -6.62 -19.11 3.96
N TRP A 39 -7.85 -18.58 3.92
CA TRP A 39 -8.10 -17.14 3.90
C TRP A 39 -7.51 -16.42 5.10
N TYR A 40 -7.73 -16.95 6.31
CA TYR A 40 -7.15 -16.40 7.52
C TYR A 40 -5.62 -16.41 7.45
N ALA A 41 -5.01 -17.52 7.02
CA ALA A 41 -3.55 -17.60 6.86
C ALA A 41 -2.99 -16.57 5.86
N ARG A 42 -3.65 -16.40 4.70
CA ARG A 42 -3.27 -15.39 3.69
C ARG A 42 -3.43 -13.97 4.23
N GLN A 43 -4.53 -13.67 4.93
CA GLN A 43 -4.75 -12.36 5.56
C GLN A 43 -3.67 -12.08 6.62
N THR A 44 -3.38 -13.03 7.51
CA THR A 44 -2.32 -12.90 8.52
C THR A 44 -0.98 -12.63 7.86
N ARG A 45 -0.65 -13.37 6.79
CA ARG A 45 0.62 -13.21 6.07
C ARG A 45 0.72 -11.85 5.38
N PHE A 46 -0.35 -11.39 4.74
CA PHE A 46 -0.45 -10.04 4.18
C PHE A 46 -0.20 -8.97 5.25
N THR A 47 -0.91 -9.05 6.38
CA THR A 47 -0.77 -8.08 7.49
C THR A 47 0.65 -8.04 8.05
N GLN A 48 1.25 -9.20 8.33
CA GLN A 48 2.60 -9.29 8.88
C GLN A 48 3.66 -8.76 7.92
N SER A 49 3.59 -9.15 6.64
CA SER A 49 4.54 -8.70 5.61
C SER A 49 4.40 -7.20 5.33
N LEU A 50 3.17 -6.68 5.26
CA LEU A 50 2.92 -5.24 5.12
C LEU A 50 3.50 -4.45 6.29
N ALA A 51 3.27 -4.90 7.53
CA ALA A 51 3.79 -4.24 8.72
C ALA A 51 5.32 -4.23 8.74
N ALA A 52 5.95 -5.40 8.47
CA ALA A 52 7.40 -5.54 8.44
C ALA A 52 8.04 -4.62 7.39
N LEU A 53 7.54 -4.65 6.15
CA LEU A 53 8.07 -3.82 5.06
C LEU A 53 7.78 -2.33 5.25
N SER A 54 6.65 -1.97 5.87
CA SER A 54 6.35 -0.56 6.20
C SER A 54 7.34 0.00 7.23
N MET A 55 7.65 -0.77 8.27
CA MET A 55 8.63 -0.37 9.29
C MET A 55 10.06 -0.34 8.72
N LEU A 56 10.42 -1.34 7.92
CA LEU A 56 11.71 -1.37 7.24
C LEU A 56 11.87 -0.19 6.28
N GLY A 57 10.84 0.09 5.47
CA GLY A 57 10.82 1.21 4.54
C GLY A 57 10.90 2.56 5.25
N TYR A 58 10.28 2.70 6.42
CA TYR A 58 10.43 3.90 7.25
C TYR A 58 11.88 4.08 7.72
N VAL A 59 12.50 3.04 8.30
CA VAL A 59 13.87 3.10 8.82
C VAL A 59 14.90 3.36 7.72
N LEU A 60 14.75 2.71 6.56
CA LEU A 60 15.67 2.87 5.44
C LEU A 60 15.35 4.08 4.56
N GLY A 61 14.20 4.72 4.76
CA GLY A 61 13.73 5.84 3.94
C GLY A 61 13.46 5.42 2.48
N TRP A 62 12.76 4.31 2.28
CA TRP A 62 12.27 3.86 0.97
C TRP A 62 11.26 4.86 0.41
N GLY A 63 11.48 5.27 -0.83
CA GLY A 63 10.56 6.06 -1.63
C GLY A 63 10.02 5.26 -2.81
N ASP A 64 9.37 5.96 -3.73
CA ASP A 64 8.88 5.43 -5.02
C ASP A 64 7.90 4.25 -4.87
N ARG A 65 6.96 4.39 -3.92
CA ARG A 65 6.01 3.35 -3.51
C ARG A 65 4.79 3.28 -4.42
N HIS A 66 5.00 3.24 -5.75
CA HIS A 66 3.94 3.02 -6.73
C HIS A 66 3.51 1.55 -6.79
N LEU A 67 2.39 1.28 -7.47
CA LEU A 67 1.79 -0.06 -7.48
C LEU A 67 2.68 -1.10 -8.17
N ASP A 68 3.45 -0.72 -9.20
CA ASP A 68 4.36 -1.66 -9.86
C ASP A 68 5.55 -2.07 -8.98
N ASN A 69 5.90 -1.27 -7.96
CA ASN A 69 6.98 -1.57 -7.01
C ASN A 69 6.51 -2.34 -5.77
N ILE A 70 5.21 -2.58 -5.62
CA ILE A 70 4.61 -3.32 -4.50
C ILE A 70 3.87 -4.53 -5.06
N MET A 71 4.52 -5.69 -4.96
CA MET A 71 3.97 -6.96 -5.44
C MET A 71 3.33 -7.76 -4.30
N LEU A 72 2.39 -8.63 -4.68
CA LEU A 72 1.80 -9.63 -3.81
C LEU A 72 2.17 -11.02 -4.35
N ALA A 73 2.69 -11.87 -3.48
CA ALA A 73 2.91 -13.28 -3.81
C ALA A 73 1.55 -13.98 -3.97
N ASP A 74 1.31 -14.63 -5.10
CA ASP A 74 0.00 -15.22 -5.42
C ASP A 74 -0.39 -16.37 -4.49
N ASP A 75 0.59 -17.13 -4.01
CA ASP A 75 0.41 -18.30 -3.14
C ASP A 75 0.11 -17.94 -1.68
N THR A 76 0.85 -16.98 -1.13
CA THR A 76 0.89 -16.64 0.29
C THR A 76 0.26 -15.30 0.61
N ALA A 77 -0.01 -14.47 -0.40
CA ALA A 77 -0.42 -13.07 -0.29
C ALA A 77 0.57 -12.19 0.50
N ALA A 78 1.84 -12.59 0.58
CA ALA A 78 2.88 -11.76 1.18
C ALA A 78 3.15 -10.52 0.31
N VAL A 79 3.27 -9.35 0.95
CA VAL A 79 3.71 -8.11 0.32
C VAL A 79 5.21 -8.16 0.07
N MET A 80 5.66 -7.67 -1.08
CA MET A 80 7.07 -7.55 -1.44
C MET A 80 7.33 -6.21 -2.12
N HIS A 81 8.42 -5.55 -1.74
CA HIS A 81 8.98 -4.42 -2.48
C HIS A 81 10.07 -4.93 -3.43
N ILE A 82 10.04 -4.50 -4.69
CA ILE A 82 10.95 -5.01 -5.72
C ILE A 82 11.98 -3.99 -6.23
N ASP A 83 11.79 -2.71 -5.93
CA ASP A 83 12.72 -1.65 -6.29
C ASP A 83 13.18 -0.90 -5.03
N PHE A 84 14.49 -0.66 -4.98
CA PHE A 84 15.20 0.03 -3.92
C PHE A 84 16.08 1.17 -4.47
N SER A 85 15.87 1.58 -5.73
CA SER A 85 16.59 2.67 -6.38
C SER A 85 16.41 4.00 -5.63
N VAL A 86 15.23 4.25 -5.06
CA VAL A 86 14.91 5.42 -4.23
C VAL A 86 14.91 5.03 -2.74
N CYS A 87 16.07 5.12 -2.10
CA CYS A 87 16.26 4.82 -0.68
C CYS A 87 17.03 5.94 0.04
N PHE A 88 17.16 5.83 1.38
CA PHE A 88 17.91 6.76 2.22
C PHE A 88 17.42 8.21 2.12
N GLY A 89 16.10 8.39 2.05
CA GLY A 89 15.48 9.72 2.03
C GLY A 89 15.53 10.43 0.67
N GLN A 90 15.98 9.76 -0.39
CA GLN A 90 15.98 10.33 -1.75
C GLN A 90 14.58 10.72 -2.25
N GLY A 91 13.52 10.09 -1.74
CA GLY A 91 12.12 10.44 -2.06
C GLY A 91 11.75 11.89 -1.73
N ALA A 92 12.40 12.50 -0.74
CA ALA A 92 12.20 13.92 -0.39
C ALA A 92 12.84 14.89 -1.41
N ARG A 93 13.76 14.40 -2.26
CA ARG A 93 14.50 15.18 -3.25
C ARG A 93 13.87 15.11 -4.65
N LEU A 94 12.78 14.36 -4.80
CA LEU A 94 12.02 14.29 -6.04
C LEU A 94 11.35 15.63 -6.37
N ARG A 95 11.04 15.85 -7.66
CA ARG A 95 10.33 17.06 -8.11
C ARG A 95 9.01 17.30 -7.37
N VAL A 96 8.30 16.23 -7.06
CA VAL A 96 7.17 16.22 -6.12
C VAL A 96 7.61 15.34 -4.94
N PRO A 97 7.95 15.93 -3.78
CA PRO A 97 8.45 15.18 -2.65
C PRO A 97 7.44 14.16 -2.14
N GLU A 98 7.89 12.94 -1.89
CA GLU A 98 7.10 11.92 -1.23
C GLU A 98 7.31 12.02 0.29
N THR A 99 6.32 12.56 1.01
CA THR A 99 6.45 12.91 2.44
C THR A 99 5.94 11.84 3.39
N VAL A 100 5.22 10.84 2.88
CA VAL A 100 4.72 9.73 3.69
C VAL A 100 5.83 8.72 4.01
N PRO A 101 5.78 8.03 5.16
CA PRO A 101 6.78 7.03 5.55
C PRO A 101 6.54 5.66 4.91
N PHE A 102 5.29 5.33 4.57
CA PHE A 102 4.89 4.10 3.90
C PHE A 102 3.53 4.28 3.24
N ARG A 103 3.13 3.32 2.40
CA ARG A 103 1.84 3.32 1.70
C ARG A 103 0.79 2.60 2.54
N LEU A 104 -0.28 3.30 2.92
CA LEU A 104 -1.43 2.74 3.64
C LEU A 104 -2.75 3.25 3.03
N THR A 105 -3.12 2.70 1.88
CA THR A 105 -4.33 3.10 1.14
C THR A 105 -5.59 2.45 1.73
N PRO A 106 -6.81 2.93 1.38
CA PRO A 106 -8.06 2.28 1.78
C PRO A 106 -8.12 0.79 1.41
N ASN A 107 -7.60 0.41 0.24
CA ASN A 107 -7.51 -0.99 -0.18
C ASN A 107 -6.62 -1.83 0.75
N PHE A 108 -5.50 -1.27 1.24
CA PHE A 108 -4.64 -1.96 2.20
C PHE A 108 -5.37 -2.11 3.53
N VAL A 109 -5.95 -1.02 4.05
CA VAL A 109 -6.67 -1.02 5.34
C VAL A 109 -7.82 -2.04 5.32
N ARG A 110 -8.63 -2.07 4.26
CA ARG A 110 -9.74 -3.01 4.14
C ARG A 110 -9.30 -4.48 4.12
N ALA A 111 -8.11 -4.77 3.59
CA ALA A 111 -7.54 -6.12 3.55
C ALA A 111 -7.05 -6.62 4.91
N LEU A 112 -6.70 -5.72 5.84
CA LEU A 112 -6.22 -6.07 7.19
C LEU A 112 -7.29 -6.79 8.04
N GLY A 113 -8.58 -6.61 7.70
CA GLY A 113 -9.70 -7.18 8.44
C GLY A 113 -10.47 -6.15 9.25
N ALA A 114 -11.46 -6.62 10.01
CA ALA A 114 -12.16 -5.78 10.98
C ALA A 114 -11.29 -5.60 12.23
N THR A 115 -11.32 -4.39 12.81
CA THR A 115 -10.64 -4.03 14.05
C THR A 115 -11.62 -3.97 15.20
#